data_AF-A0AAP0HDW0-F1
#
_entry.id   AF-A0AAP0HDW0-F1
#
_cell.length_a   1.000
_cell.length_b   1.000
_cell.length_c   1.000
_cell.angle_alpha   90.00
_cell.angle_beta   90.00
_cell.angle_gamma   90.00
#
_symmetry.space_group_name_H-M   'P 1'
#
loop_
_entity.id
_entity.type
_entity.pdbx_description
1 polymer ?
#
loop_
_entity_poly.entity_id
_entity_poly.type
_entity_poly.pdbx_seq_one_letter_code
_entity_poly.pdbx_strand_id
1 'polypeptide(L)'
;MERLPPEVILEIIARLPIRSLLQFRCVCKAWRTLAQDPYLLLNYQIRSTQNNPCLILHSESSLHDQLHIIDEDHHNNQALPSKLNHHFNSAMPNFDIRGSFNGFLCLTDTQVPDTTYIYNPFIGESIQLPPVIKHFTYQRVALGFGFDRVSKAYKVIRCVYCIPEPGRRAHMPYGIIDSNISIHTLGTDSWRNLGTKPPRWLDWSSPTALVNGFLHWPTKAHKYKQSHDIVAFDFATEEFHEVPYPSCPSFSRNMYSLVELGGRLCAVDHSYCNGKVEVWVMKEYNVASSWSKDYIVGAHAPVGLNLGLNLSDRMRNKWFSLKYVQVLCLMKTGELLIEYGRQAFACYDPEEAEFRDLNIHGLPNCFESVVLRVNLLSLKDSIQIEI
;
A
#
# COMPACT_ATOMS: atom_id res chain seq x y z
N MET A 1 28.95 22.74 -15.67
CA MET A 1 29.15 21.63 -14.71
C MET A 1 30.61 21.21 -14.59
N GLU A 2 31.45 21.37 -15.62
CA GLU A 2 32.87 20.95 -15.63
C GLU A 2 33.80 21.55 -14.55
N ARG A 3 33.32 22.50 -13.72
CA ARG A 3 34.10 23.14 -12.65
C ARG A 3 33.63 22.82 -11.23
N LEU A 4 32.59 21.99 -11.08
CA LEU A 4 32.08 21.57 -9.78
C LEU A 4 32.61 20.17 -9.43
N PRO A 5 32.94 19.89 -8.15
CA PRO A 5 33.24 18.53 -7.72
C PRO A 5 32.07 17.57 -8.03
N PRO A 6 32.34 16.32 -8.41
CA PRO A 6 31.30 15.32 -8.71
C PRO A 6 30.24 15.19 -7.61
N GLU A 7 30.66 15.25 -6.34
CA GLU A 7 29.79 15.13 -5.17
C GLU A 7 28.78 16.27 -5.09
N VAL A 8 29.21 17.49 -5.41
CA VAL A 8 28.35 18.68 -5.45
C VAL A 8 27.33 18.58 -6.59
N ILE A 9 27.75 18.03 -7.73
CA ILE A 9 26.84 17.78 -8.86
C ILE A 9 25.75 16.79 -8.44
N LEU A 10 26.12 15.67 -7.80
CA LEU A 10 25.16 14.68 -7.31
C LEU A 10 24.20 15.27 -6.28
N GLU A 11 24.68 16.12 -5.37
CA GLU A 11 23.81 16.80 -4.39
C GLU A 11 22.82 17.78 -5.03
N ILE A 12 23.24 18.53 -6.06
CA ILE A 12 22.34 19.42 -6.81
C ILE A 12 21.26 18.59 -7.50
N ILE A 13 21.67 17.50 -8.15
CA ILE A 13 20.77 16.62 -8.90
C ILE A 13 19.79 15.93 -7.94
N ALA A 14 20.24 15.50 -6.75
CA ALA A 14 19.38 14.91 -5.72
C ALA A 14 18.26 15.84 -5.21
N ARG A 15 18.31 17.14 -5.50
CA ARG A 15 17.27 18.13 -5.13
C ARG A 15 16.24 18.36 -6.24
N LEU A 16 16.45 17.81 -7.43
CA LEU A 16 15.52 17.97 -8.54
C LEU A 16 14.27 17.11 -8.33
N PRO A 17 13.10 17.52 -8.86
CA PRO A 17 11.92 16.67 -8.87
C PRO A 17 12.19 15.34 -9.58
N ILE A 18 11.51 14.28 -9.15
CA ILE A 18 11.69 12.93 -9.69
C ILE A 18 11.56 12.88 -11.21
N ARG A 19 10.63 13.66 -11.80
CA ARG A 19 10.45 13.71 -13.26
C ARG A 19 11.69 14.19 -14.00
N SER A 20 12.37 15.20 -13.46
CA SER A 20 13.62 15.71 -14.04
C SER A 20 14.71 14.65 -13.99
N LEU A 21 14.80 13.90 -12.89
CA LEU A 21 15.75 12.78 -12.76
C LEU A 21 15.48 11.65 -13.75
N LEU A 22 14.21 11.29 -13.94
CA LEU A 22 13.83 10.27 -14.91
C LEU A 22 14.18 10.71 -16.35
N GLN A 23 13.98 11.99 -16.66
CA GLN A 23 14.37 12.55 -17.96
C GLN A 23 15.88 12.54 -18.18
N PHE A 24 16.70 12.72 -17.14
CA PHE A 24 18.17 12.70 -17.27
C PHE A 24 18.67 11.36 -17.82
N ARG A 25 18.00 10.25 -17.49
CA ARG A 25 18.32 8.91 -18.04
C ARG A 25 18.19 8.84 -19.57
N CYS A 26 17.41 9.74 -20.16
CA CYS A 26 17.13 9.79 -21.60
C CYS A 26 18.03 10.77 -22.36
N VAL A 27 18.81 11.62 -21.68
CA VAL A 27 19.61 12.67 -22.33
C VAL A 27 20.86 12.11 -23.02
N CYS A 28 21.74 11.45 -22.27
CA CYS A 28 22.94 10.79 -22.81
C CYS A 28 23.46 9.69 -21.87
N LYS A 29 24.45 8.91 -22.31
CA LYS A 29 25.03 7.80 -21.51
C LYS A 29 25.63 8.27 -20.19
N ALA A 30 26.30 9.43 -20.16
CA ALA A 30 26.90 9.97 -18.94
C ALA A 30 25.81 10.34 -17.92
N TRP A 31 24.76 11.05 -18.34
CA TRP A 31 23.62 11.37 -17.49
C TRP A 31 22.87 10.14 -17.00
N ARG A 32 22.72 9.12 -17.86
CA ARG A 32 22.12 7.84 -17.48
C ARG A 32 22.95 7.11 -16.42
N THR A 33 24.27 7.11 -16.55
CA THR A 33 25.20 6.50 -15.57
C THR A 33 25.10 7.25 -14.25
N LEU A 34 25.13 8.57 -14.30
CA LEU A 34 25.02 9.42 -13.11
C LEU A 34 23.66 9.28 -12.40
N ALA A 35 22.57 9.12 -13.15
CA ALA A 35 21.24 8.86 -12.59
C ALA A 35 21.11 7.49 -11.89
N GLN A 36 22.07 6.58 -12.12
CA GLN A 36 22.17 5.27 -11.47
C GLN A 36 23.27 5.25 -10.40
N ASP A 37 23.90 6.38 -10.13
CA ASP A 37 24.95 6.48 -9.13
C ASP A 37 24.41 6.16 -7.72
N PRO A 38 25.00 5.20 -6.98
CA PRO A 38 24.49 4.79 -5.67
C PRO A 38 24.43 5.94 -4.66
N TYR A 39 25.37 6.90 -4.71
CA TYR A 39 25.37 8.05 -3.82
C TYR A 39 24.21 9.00 -4.14
N LEU A 40 23.90 9.19 -5.43
CA LEU A 40 22.71 9.93 -5.83
C LEU A 40 21.43 9.25 -5.35
N LEU A 41 21.30 7.94 -5.61
CA LEU A 41 20.11 7.16 -5.23
C LEU A 41 19.89 7.19 -3.71
N LEU A 42 20.94 7.00 -2.92
CA LEU A 42 20.89 7.07 -1.47
C LEU A 42 20.47 8.47 -0.97
N ASN A 43 21.11 9.52 -1.48
CA ASN A 43 20.78 10.89 -1.08
C ASN A 43 19.34 11.26 -1.46
N TYR A 44 18.89 10.84 -2.63
CA TYR A 44 17.52 11.05 -3.05
C TYR A 44 16.54 10.32 -2.13
N GLN A 45 16.82 9.06 -1.78
CA GLN A 45 16.01 8.26 -0.85
C GLN A 45 15.91 8.93 0.53
N ILE A 46 17.02 9.41 1.07
CA ILE A 46 17.04 10.13 2.36
C ILE A 46 16.17 11.39 2.26
N ARG A 47 16.30 12.16 1.18
CA ARG A 47 15.47 13.36 0.96
C ARG A 47 13.98 13.03 0.78
N SER A 48 13.64 11.95 0.10
CA SER A 48 12.24 11.54 -0.10
C SER A 48 11.56 11.10 1.20
N THR A 49 12.31 10.64 2.21
CA THR A 49 11.76 10.43 3.57
C THR A 49 11.37 11.73 4.25
N GLN A 50 12.09 12.80 3.94
CA GLN A 50 11.78 14.13 4.44
C GLN A 50 10.63 14.75 3.66
N ASN A 51 10.31 14.31 2.44
CA ASN A 51 9.24 14.82 1.59
C ASN A 51 7.86 14.21 1.85
N ASN A 52 6.81 14.93 1.40
CA ASN A 52 5.48 14.33 1.34
C ASN A 52 5.53 13.15 0.36
N PRO A 53 4.82 12.05 0.65
CA PRO A 53 4.84 10.90 -0.23
C PRO A 53 4.13 11.21 -1.56
N CYS A 54 4.47 10.43 -2.59
CA CYS A 54 3.69 10.38 -3.82
C CYS A 54 2.42 9.55 -3.62
N LEU A 55 1.42 9.83 -4.45
CA LEU A 55 0.22 9.01 -4.56
C LEU A 55 0.25 8.28 -5.89
N ILE A 56 0.03 6.97 -5.84
CA ILE A 56 -0.33 6.18 -7.01
C ILE A 56 -1.82 5.94 -7.00
N LEU A 57 -2.49 6.30 -8.08
CA LEU A 57 -3.91 6.07 -8.30
C LEU A 57 -4.08 4.92 -9.26
N HIS A 58 -4.72 3.85 -8.81
CA HIS A 58 -5.15 2.75 -9.67
C HIS A 58 -6.61 2.96 -10.06
N SER A 59 -6.86 3.15 -11.35
CA SER A 59 -8.21 3.30 -11.88
C SER A 59 -8.53 2.15 -12.83
N GLU A 60 -9.66 1.49 -12.59
CA GLU A 60 -10.17 0.45 -13.47
C GLU A 60 -10.70 1.08 -14.78
N SER A 61 -10.43 0.42 -15.91
CA SER A 61 -10.97 0.81 -17.21
C SER A 61 -11.57 -0.40 -17.92
N SER A 62 -12.43 -0.15 -18.91
CA SER A 62 -13.04 -1.20 -19.74
C SER A 62 -12.03 -1.96 -20.60
N LEU A 63 -10.87 -1.37 -20.89
CA LEU A 63 -9.82 -1.98 -21.72
C LEU A 63 -8.63 -2.44 -20.88
N HIS A 64 -7.99 -1.50 -20.17
CA HIS A 64 -6.80 -1.77 -19.36
C HIS A 64 -6.80 -0.86 -18.13
N ASP A 65 -6.53 -1.44 -16.96
CA ASP A 65 -6.33 -0.70 -15.73
C ASP A 65 -5.20 0.32 -15.90
N GLN A 66 -5.33 1.48 -15.25
CA GLN A 66 -4.39 2.57 -15.41
C GLN A 66 -3.81 2.96 -14.05
N LEU A 67 -2.52 3.30 -14.07
CA LEU A 67 -1.84 3.90 -12.94
C LEU A 67 -1.56 5.35 -13.25
N HIS A 68 -1.89 6.24 -12.31
CA HIS A 68 -1.51 7.64 -12.35
C HIS A 68 -0.63 7.96 -11.16
N ILE A 69 0.35 8.82 -11.35
CA ILE A 69 1.17 9.36 -10.26
C ILE A 69 0.79 10.82 -10.01
N ILE A 70 0.66 11.15 -8.73
CA ILE A 70 0.67 12.53 -8.25
C ILE A 70 1.95 12.72 -7.43
N ASP A 71 2.76 13.68 -7.86
CA ASP A 71 4.09 13.96 -7.31
C ASP A 71 4.02 14.62 -5.93
N GLU A 72 5.15 14.69 -5.23
CA GLU A 72 5.30 15.15 -3.82
C GLU A 72 4.74 16.55 -3.51
N ASP A 73 4.43 17.36 -4.54
CA ASP A 73 4.01 18.78 -4.44
C ASP A 73 2.49 18.97 -4.55
N HIS A 74 1.71 18.08 -3.92
CA HIS A 74 0.24 18.08 -3.92
C HIS A 74 -0.41 19.35 -3.35
N HIS A 75 0.36 20.22 -2.67
CA HIS A 75 -0.14 21.43 -2.02
C HIS A 75 -0.55 22.52 -3.00
N ASN A 76 0.02 22.54 -4.20
CA ASN A 76 -0.47 23.39 -5.26
C ASN A 76 -1.59 22.61 -5.95
N ASN A 77 -2.84 23.09 -5.85
CA ASN A 77 -4.04 22.60 -6.57
C ASN A 77 -3.90 22.57 -8.13
N GLN A 78 -2.66 22.61 -8.63
CA GLN A 78 -2.23 22.51 -10.02
C GLN A 78 -1.55 21.17 -10.31
N ALA A 79 -1.42 20.27 -9.33
CA ALA A 79 -0.86 18.94 -9.56
C ALA A 79 -1.75 18.18 -10.57
N LEU A 80 -1.18 17.81 -11.72
CA LEU A 80 -1.87 17.03 -12.74
C LEU A 80 -1.44 15.56 -12.63
N PRO A 81 -2.39 14.64 -12.37
CA PRO A 81 -2.13 13.21 -12.38
C PRO A 81 -1.49 12.81 -13.70
N SER A 82 -0.32 12.21 -13.62
CA SER A 82 0.42 11.80 -14.81
C SER A 82 0.27 10.31 -15.01
N LYS A 83 -0.25 9.91 -16.17
CA LYS A 83 -0.43 8.51 -16.49
C LYS A 83 0.92 7.81 -16.60
N LEU A 84 1.07 6.71 -15.87
CA LEU A 84 2.25 5.86 -15.93
C LEU A 84 2.11 4.87 -17.09
N ASN A 85 3.05 4.96 -18.02
CA ASN A 85 3.21 3.95 -19.06
C ASN A 85 3.87 2.73 -18.44
N HIS A 86 3.10 1.66 -18.25
CA HIS A 86 3.61 0.41 -17.73
C HIS A 86 3.63 -0.65 -18.83
N HIS A 87 4.78 -1.33 -18.96
CA HIS A 87 5.05 -2.26 -20.06
C HIS A 87 4.24 -3.56 -20.00
N PHE A 88 3.64 -3.87 -18.85
CA PHE A 88 2.82 -5.07 -18.67
C PHE A 88 1.35 -4.88 -19.05
N ASN A 89 0.94 -3.72 -19.58
CA ASN A 89 -0.45 -3.48 -20.04
C ASN A 89 -0.97 -4.60 -20.95
N SER A 90 -0.16 -5.11 -21.88
CA SER A 90 -0.57 -6.18 -22.79
C SER A 90 -0.60 -7.57 -22.14
N ALA A 91 0.25 -7.81 -21.14
CA ALA A 91 0.38 -9.10 -20.47
C ALA A 91 -0.61 -9.24 -19.29
N MET A 92 -0.91 -8.14 -18.61
CA MET A 92 -1.77 -8.06 -17.43
C MET A 92 -2.66 -6.81 -17.59
N PRO A 93 -3.77 -6.90 -18.35
CA PRO A 93 -4.66 -5.77 -18.62
C PRO A 93 -5.37 -5.28 -17.37
N ASN A 94 -5.61 -6.17 -16.40
CA ASN A 94 -6.28 -5.84 -15.16
C ASN A 94 -5.59 -6.48 -13.97
N PHE A 95 -5.37 -5.70 -12.92
CA PHE A 95 -4.60 -6.11 -11.76
C PHE A 95 -5.12 -5.47 -10.48
N ASP A 96 -4.77 -6.06 -9.35
CA ASP A 96 -4.96 -5.46 -8.02
C ASP A 96 -3.62 -5.04 -7.45
N ILE A 97 -3.57 -3.89 -6.77
CA ILE A 97 -2.44 -3.57 -5.89
C ILE A 97 -2.67 -4.26 -4.54
N ARG A 98 -1.75 -5.14 -4.16
CA ARG A 98 -1.82 -5.93 -2.92
C ARG A 98 -0.94 -5.42 -1.80
N GLY A 99 -0.01 -4.52 -2.12
CA GLY A 99 0.84 -3.86 -1.14
C GLY A 99 1.85 -2.94 -1.80
N SER A 100 2.47 -2.10 -0.99
CA SER A 100 3.58 -1.25 -1.39
C SER A 100 4.67 -1.30 -0.33
N PHE A 101 5.93 -1.25 -0.78
CA PHE A 101 7.04 -1.08 0.13
C PHE A 101 8.23 -0.45 -0.59
N ASN A 102 8.89 0.52 0.06
CA ASN A 102 10.07 1.21 -0.47
C ASN A 102 9.92 1.62 -1.95
N GLY A 103 8.82 2.25 -2.33
CA GLY A 103 8.61 2.73 -3.70
C GLY A 103 8.30 1.64 -4.73
N PHE A 104 8.21 0.37 -4.33
CA PHE A 104 7.76 -0.72 -5.19
C PHE A 104 6.31 -1.12 -4.86
N LEU A 105 5.62 -1.64 -5.87
CA LEU A 105 4.26 -2.15 -5.81
C LEU A 105 4.26 -3.67 -5.97
N CYS A 106 3.46 -4.35 -5.16
CA CYS A 106 3.13 -5.76 -5.33
C CYS A 106 1.76 -5.84 -6.03
N LEU A 107 1.75 -6.36 -7.26
CA LEU A 107 0.58 -6.45 -8.13
C LEU A 107 0.17 -7.91 -8.31
N THR A 108 -1.13 -8.18 -8.42
CA THR A 108 -1.65 -9.48 -8.83
C THR A 108 -2.53 -9.38 -10.05
N ASP A 109 -2.33 -10.29 -11.00
CA ASP A 109 -3.20 -10.40 -12.17
C ASP A 109 -4.59 -10.90 -11.73
N THR A 110 -5.63 -10.24 -12.23
CA THR A 110 -7.02 -10.58 -11.90
C THR A 110 -7.64 -11.59 -12.86
N GLN A 111 -7.05 -11.78 -14.04
CA GLN A 111 -7.47 -12.72 -15.08
C GLN A 111 -6.69 -14.03 -15.00
N VAL A 112 -5.41 -13.98 -14.65
CA VAL A 112 -4.55 -15.15 -14.48
C VAL A 112 -4.29 -15.40 -12.99
N PRO A 113 -5.00 -16.36 -12.36
CA PRO A 113 -4.85 -16.63 -10.95
C PRO A 113 -3.41 -16.88 -10.53
N ASP A 114 -3.03 -16.33 -9.39
CA ASP A 114 -1.73 -16.54 -8.71
C ASP A 114 -0.49 -16.04 -9.47
N THR A 115 -0.69 -15.24 -10.52
CA THR A 115 0.37 -14.43 -11.11
C THR A 115 0.59 -13.17 -10.28
N THR A 116 1.83 -12.99 -9.80
CA THR A 116 2.24 -11.85 -8.98
C THR A 116 3.41 -11.13 -9.64
N TYR A 117 3.38 -9.81 -9.62
CA TYR A 117 4.46 -8.95 -10.11
C TYR A 117 4.94 -7.99 -9.02
N ILE A 118 6.24 -7.73 -8.98
CA ILE A 118 6.78 -6.55 -8.31
C ILE A 118 7.05 -5.49 -9.39
N TYR A 119 6.60 -4.27 -9.15
CA TYR A 119 6.67 -3.16 -10.10
C TYR A 119 7.27 -1.91 -9.45
N ASN A 120 8.27 -1.31 -10.11
CA ASN A 120 8.75 0.03 -9.79
C ASN A 120 8.05 1.05 -10.72
N PRO A 121 7.06 1.83 -10.22
CA PRO A 121 6.33 2.81 -11.01
C PRO A 121 7.17 4.00 -11.48
N PHE A 122 8.29 4.30 -10.82
CA PHE A 122 9.11 5.46 -11.14
C PHE A 122 10.00 5.21 -12.35
N ILE A 123 10.55 3.99 -12.48
CA ILE A 123 11.45 3.65 -13.59
C ILE A 123 10.82 2.70 -14.62
N GLY A 124 9.59 2.23 -14.38
CA GLY A 124 8.86 1.37 -15.30
C GLY A 124 9.34 -0.08 -15.33
N GLU A 125 10.13 -0.52 -14.35
CA GLU A 125 10.64 -1.90 -14.28
C GLU A 125 9.66 -2.81 -13.55
N SER A 126 9.46 -4.04 -14.06
CA SER A 126 8.69 -5.08 -13.39
C SER A 126 9.42 -6.42 -13.41
N ILE A 127 9.11 -7.25 -12.42
CA ILE A 127 9.55 -8.64 -12.33
C ILE A 127 8.32 -9.50 -12.03
N GLN A 128 8.11 -10.53 -12.86
CA GLN A 128 7.13 -11.57 -12.60
C GLN A 128 7.70 -12.56 -11.58
N LEU A 129 6.94 -12.87 -10.54
CA LEU A 129 7.31 -13.91 -9.60
C LEU A 129 6.99 -15.29 -10.18
N PRO A 130 7.70 -16.35 -9.75
CA PRO A 130 7.39 -17.71 -10.15
C PRO A 130 5.92 -18.05 -9.88
N PRO A 131 5.27 -18.86 -10.73
CA PRO A 131 3.90 -19.28 -10.48
C PRO A 131 3.83 -20.13 -9.21
N VAL A 132 2.72 -20.02 -8.49
CA VAL A 132 2.49 -20.84 -7.29
C VAL A 132 1.93 -22.20 -7.71
N ILE A 133 2.43 -23.28 -7.10
CA ILE A 133 2.09 -24.65 -7.53
C ILE A 133 0.74 -25.14 -6.96
N LYS A 134 0.28 -24.58 -5.82
CA LYS A 134 -0.95 -25.03 -5.14
C LYS A 134 -2.08 -24.02 -5.31
N HIS A 135 -3.10 -24.44 -6.06
CA HIS A 135 -4.35 -23.72 -6.26
C HIS A 135 -5.51 -24.47 -5.58
N PHE A 136 -6.39 -23.73 -4.90
CA PHE A 136 -7.70 -24.25 -4.50
C PHE A 136 -8.78 -23.62 -5.37
N THR A 137 -9.82 -24.40 -5.71
CA THR A 137 -10.95 -23.94 -6.52
C THR A 137 -11.64 -22.71 -5.92
N TYR A 138 -11.77 -22.67 -4.60
CA TYR A 138 -12.30 -21.54 -3.86
C TYR A 138 -11.29 -21.09 -2.81
N GLN A 139 -10.58 -20.01 -3.11
CA GLN A 139 -9.57 -19.46 -2.22
C GLN A 139 -9.77 -17.98 -1.92
N ARG A 140 -9.23 -17.57 -0.78
CA ARG A 140 -8.96 -16.19 -0.40
C ARG A 140 -7.48 -16.04 -0.11
N VAL A 141 -6.89 -14.96 -0.59
CA VAL A 141 -5.44 -14.77 -0.55
C VAL A 141 -5.13 -13.45 0.14
N ALA A 142 -4.51 -13.52 1.30
CA ALA A 142 -3.84 -12.38 1.93
C ALA A 142 -2.39 -12.35 1.46
N LEU A 143 -1.99 -11.26 0.81
CA LEU A 143 -0.64 -11.02 0.34
C LEU A 143 0.02 -9.95 1.20
N GLY A 144 1.33 -10.07 1.35
CA GLY A 144 2.15 -9.08 2.01
C GLY A 144 3.48 -8.93 1.30
N PHE A 145 3.99 -7.70 1.24
CA PHE A 145 5.25 -7.38 0.61
C PHE A 145 6.08 -6.50 1.54
N GLY A 146 7.36 -6.82 1.67
CA GLY A 146 8.26 -6.10 2.54
C GLY A 146 9.72 -6.51 2.33
N PHE A 147 10.55 -6.17 3.30
CA PHE A 147 11.99 -6.34 3.23
C PHE A 147 12.53 -6.92 4.52
N ASP A 148 13.26 -8.02 4.37
CA ASP A 148 14.03 -8.61 5.44
C ASP A 148 15.32 -7.81 5.61
N ARG A 149 15.44 -7.13 6.76
CA ARG A 149 16.59 -6.29 7.08
C ARG A 149 17.86 -7.10 7.39
N VAL A 150 17.72 -8.37 7.79
CA VAL A 150 18.82 -9.26 8.15
C VAL A 150 19.45 -9.85 6.90
N SER A 151 18.64 -10.47 6.03
CA SER A 151 19.13 -11.01 4.74
C SER A 151 19.25 -9.95 3.64
N LYS A 152 18.81 -8.71 3.90
CA LYS A 152 18.77 -7.59 2.94
C LYS A 152 18.01 -7.90 1.66
N ALA A 153 16.95 -8.70 1.76
CA ALA A 153 16.19 -9.17 0.61
C ALA A 153 14.73 -8.75 0.67
N TYR A 154 14.16 -8.41 -0.49
CA TYR A 154 12.73 -8.20 -0.63
C TYR A 154 12.00 -9.55 -0.58
N LYS A 155 10.90 -9.62 0.16
CA LYS A 155 10.12 -10.84 0.34
C LYS A 155 8.63 -10.57 0.12
N VAL A 156 7.96 -11.57 -0.43
CA VAL A 156 6.50 -11.60 -0.61
C VAL A 156 5.96 -12.80 0.15
N ILE A 157 5.06 -12.55 1.10
CA ILE A 157 4.31 -13.60 1.79
C ILE A 157 2.91 -13.73 1.17
N ARG A 158 2.51 -14.98 0.93
CA ARG A 158 1.21 -15.35 0.38
C ARG A 158 0.54 -16.35 1.32
N CYS A 159 -0.54 -15.91 1.96
CA CYS A 159 -1.40 -16.71 2.83
C CYS A 159 -2.69 -17.06 2.10
N VAL A 160 -2.82 -18.32 1.71
CA VAL A 160 -3.99 -18.87 1.03
C VAL A 160 -4.90 -19.56 2.00
N TYR A 161 -6.19 -19.25 1.92
CA TYR A 161 -7.24 -19.86 2.71
C TYR A 161 -8.22 -20.54 1.78
N CYS A 162 -8.28 -21.88 1.83
CA CYS A 162 -9.28 -22.67 1.15
C CYS A 162 -10.62 -22.52 1.90
N ILE A 163 -11.64 -22.09 1.16
CA ILE A 163 -12.99 -21.91 1.69
C ILE A 163 -13.96 -22.88 1.02
N PRO A 164 -15.05 -23.29 1.67
CA PRO A 164 -16.05 -24.11 1.03
C PRO A 164 -16.70 -23.38 -0.14
N GLU A 165 -17.23 -24.15 -1.10
CA GLU A 165 -17.97 -23.61 -2.22
C GLU A 165 -19.14 -22.72 -1.75
N PRO A 166 -19.33 -21.52 -2.33
CA PRO A 166 -20.47 -20.67 -1.99
C PRO A 166 -21.79 -21.37 -2.30
N GLY A 167 -22.59 -21.69 -1.28
CA GLY A 167 -23.94 -22.22 -1.50
C GLY A 167 -24.88 -21.19 -2.16
N ARG A 168 -25.93 -21.64 -2.86
CA ARG A 168 -26.95 -20.78 -3.51
C ARG A 168 -27.75 -19.88 -2.55
N ARG A 169 -27.63 -20.07 -1.23
CA ARG A 169 -28.19 -19.18 -0.20
C ARG A 169 -27.02 -18.44 0.45
N ALA A 170 -27.14 -17.11 0.51
CA ALA A 170 -26.13 -16.12 0.90
C ALA A 170 -25.65 -16.18 2.37
N HIS A 171 -25.49 -17.38 2.94
CA HIS A 171 -24.72 -17.57 4.16
C HIS A 171 -23.32 -17.99 3.73
N MET A 172 -22.35 -17.09 3.90
CA MET A 172 -20.91 -17.36 3.72
C MET A 172 -20.57 -18.74 4.31
N PRO A 173 -19.98 -19.66 3.54
CA PRO A 173 -19.62 -20.97 4.08
C PRO A 173 -18.60 -20.79 5.19
N TYR A 174 -19.01 -21.08 6.42
CA TYR A 174 -18.20 -20.80 7.61
C TYR A 174 -17.17 -21.90 7.83
N GLY A 175 -15.88 -21.58 7.60
CA GLY A 175 -14.75 -22.44 7.95
C GLY A 175 -13.63 -22.34 6.91
N ILE A 176 -12.38 -22.28 7.35
CA ILE A 176 -11.23 -22.55 6.47
C ILE A 176 -11.05 -24.06 6.46
N ILE A 177 -11.10 -24.66 5.27
CA ILE A 177 -10.88 -26.10 5.08
C ILE A 177 -9.40 -26.42 5.23
N ASP A 178 -8.57 -25.59 4.59
CA ASP A 178 -7.12 -25.72 4.61
C ASP A 178 -6.47 -24.36 4.36
N SER A 179 -5.19 -24.24 4.70
CA SER A 179 -4.40 -23.03 4.42
C SER A 179 -3.01 -23.39 3.93
N ASN A 180 -2.54 -22.61 2.95
CA ASN A 180 -1.18 -22.71 2.46
C ASN A 180 -0.48 -21.36 2.63
N ILE A 181 0.60 -21.35 3.41
CA ILE A 181 1.40 -20.16 3.63
C ILE A 181 2.73 -20.38 2.93
N SER A 182 3.05 -19.47 2.03
CA SER A 182 4.26 -19.50 1.23
C SER A 182 4.93 -18.14 1.24
N ILE A 183 6.25 -18.15 1.18
CA ILE A 183 7.08 -16.96 1.08
C ILE A 183 7.99 -17.07 -0.14
N HIS A 184 8.19 -15.97 -0.82
CA HIS A 184 9.12 -15.85 -1.92
C HIS A 184 10.11 -14.74 -1.62
N THR A 185 11.39 -15.02 -1.84
CA THR A 185 12.46 -14.02 -1.76
C THR A 185 12.78 -13.59 -3.18
N LEU A 186 12.79 -12.28 -3.43
CA LEU A 186 13.09 -11.76 -4.76
C LEU A 186 14.48 -12.24 -5.21
N GLY A 187 14.55 -12.81 -6.41
CA GLY A 187 15.78 -13.38 -6.96
C GLY A 187 15.87 -14.90 -6.91
N THR A 188 15.03 -15.56 -6.11
CA THR A 188 14.92 -17.02 -6.12
C THR A 188 13.96 -17.49 -7.22
N ASP A 189 13.98 -18.78 -7.54
CA ASP A 189 13.18 -19.38 -8.63
C ASP A 189 11.84 -19.97 -8.16
N SER A 190 11.59 -20.02 -6.86
CA SER A 190 10.49 -20.77 -6.28
C SER A 190 9.90 -20.12 -5.02
N TRP A 191 8.67 -20.52 -4.70
CA TRP A 191 8.01 -20.21 -3.43
C TRP A 191 8.34 -21.29 -2.40
N ARG A 192 8.77 -20.90 -1.21
CA ARG A 192 8.98 -21.81 -0.07
C ARG A 192 7.75 -21.84 0.81
N ASN A 193 7.33 -23.04 1.24
CA ASN A 193 6.29 -23.16 2.26
C ASN A 193 6.85 -22.78 3.64
N LEU A 194 6.14 -21.93 4.39
CA LEU A 194 6.59 -21.50 5.72
C LEU A 194 6.35 -22.55 6.81
N GLY A 195 5.45 -23.50 6.60
CA GLY A 195 5.06 -24.51 7.60
C GLY A 195 4.29 -23.96 8.81
N THR A 196 4.44 -22.67 9.10
CA THR A 196 3.70 -21.94 10.13
C THR A 196 2.40 -21.37 9.56
N LYS A 197 1.40 -21.22 10.45
CA LYS A 197 0.11 -20.63 10.13
C LYS A 197 -0.08 -19.39 11.00
N PRO A 198 -0.73 -18.33 10.50
CA PRO A 198 -1.05 -17.18 11.32
C PRO A 198 -1.99 -17.62 12.46
N PRO A 199 -1.87 -17.02 13.66
CA PRO A 199 -2.67 -17.38 14.84
C PRO A 199 -4.18 -17.10 14.66
N ARG A 200 -4.50 -16.26 13.67
CA ARG A 200 -5.85 -15.83 13.28
C ARG A 200 -5.97 -15.72 11.77
N TRP A 201 -7.19 -15.66 11.27
CA TRP A 201 -7.45 -15.44 9.84
C TRP A 201 -7.15 -14.00 9.49
N LEU A 202 -6.20 -13.79 8.58
CA LEU A 202 -5.85 -12.46 8.10
C LEU A 202 -6.98 -11.92 7.23
N ASP A 203 -7.34 -10.65 7.42
CA ASP A 203 -8.25 -9.96 6.53
C ASP A 203 -7.56 -9.66 5.19
N TRP A 204 -7.92 -10.42 4.15
CA TRP A 204 -7.41 -10.26 2.78
C TRP A 204 -8.04 -9.09 2.01
N SER A 205 -9.07 -8.43 2.57
CA SER A 205 -9.78 -7.32 1.94
C SER A 205 -9.34 -5.95 2.45
N SER A 206 -8.77 -5.90 3.66
CA SER A 206 -8.34 -4.64 4.26
C SER A 206 -6.89 -4.30 3.91
N PRO A 207 -6.54 -3.00 3.84
CA PRO A 207 -5.15 -2.55 3.73
C PRO A 207 -4.28 -3.08 4.87
N THR A 208 -3.01 -3.30 4.56
CA THR A 208 -1.97 -3.65 5.54
C THR A 208 -1.19 -2.41 5.97
N ALA A 209 -0.59 -2.45 7.15
CA ALA A 209 0.31 -1.40 7.63
C ALA A 209 1.68 -1.98 7.97
N LEU A 210 2.73 -1.45 7.37
CA LEU A 210 4.10 -1.83 7.69
C LEU A 210 4.70 -0.84 8.69
N VAL A 211 5.00 -1.31 9.91
CA VAL A 211 5.54 -0.48 11.00
C VAL A 211 6.65 -1.24 11.69
N ASN A 212 7.77 -0.60 11.97
CA ASN A 212 8.93 -1.20 12.62
C ASN A 212 9.51 -2.45 11.93
N GLY A 213 9.25 -2.63 10.63
CA GLY A 213 9.67 -3.82 9.87
C GLY A 213 8.67 -4.98 9.91
N PHE A 214 7.58 -4.84 10.66
CA PHE A 214 6.50 -5.83 10.74
C PHE A 214 5.32 -5.42 9.87
N LEU A 215 4.77 -6.38 9.14
CA LEU A 215 3.57 -6.16 8.33
C LEU A 215 2.34 -6.57 9.11
N HIS A 216 1.39 -5.65 9.27
CA HIS A 216 0.23 -5.83 10.13
C HIS A 216 -1.05 -5.98 9.29
N TRP A 217 -1.85 -6.98 9.64
CA TRP A 217 -3.20 -7.19 9.11
C TRP A 217 -4.23 -7.08 10.23
N PRO A 218 -5.41 -6.50 9.93
CA PRO A 218 -6.62 -6.83 10.66
C PRO A 218 -6.90 -8.33 10.56
N THR A 219 -7.60 -8.88 11.54
CA THR A 219 -8.08 -10.26 11.49
C THR A 219 -9.59 -10.31 11.26
N LYS A 220 -10.08 -11.40 10.65
CA LYS A 220 -11.52 -11.67 10.55
C LYS A 220 -12.00 -12.50 11.73
N ALA A 221 -13.18 -12.16 12.25
CA ALA A 221 -13.82 -12.89 13.33
C ALA A 221 -14.11 -14.34 12.95
N HIS A 222 -13.85 -15.26 13.87
CA HIS A 222 -14.24 -16.66 13.77
C HIS A 222 -15.52 -16.92 14.56
N LYS A 223 -16.35 -17.87 14.12
CA LYS A 223 -17.72 -18.18 14.61
C LYS A 223 -17.90 -18.24 16.14
N TYR A 224 -16.84 -18.59 16.89
CA TYR A 224 -16.86 -18.80 18.35
C TYR A 224 -15.89 -17.91 19.13
N LYS A 225 -15.07 -17.11 18.44
CA LYS A 225 -14.17 -16.14 19.04
C LYS A 225 -14.21 -14.89 18.17
N GLN A 226 -14.82 -13.84 18.70
CA GLN A 226 -14.59 -12.47 18.28
C GLN A 226 -13.14 -12.11 18.63
N SER A 227 -12.18 -12.63 17.85
CA SER A 227 -10.79 -12.19 17.92
C SER A 227 -10.67 -10.98 17.00
N HIS A 228 -10.50 -9.81 17.60
CA HIS A 228 -10.27 -8.56 16.87
C HIS A 228 -8.82 -8.16 17.05
N ASP A 229 -7.95 -9.15 16.90
CA ASP A 229 -6.53 -9.01 17.09
C ASP A 229 -5.91 -8.44 15.81
N ILE A 230 -4.74 -7.84 15.96
CA ILE A 230 -3.89 -7.48 14.83
C ILE A 230 -2.85 -8.59 14.74
N VAL A 231 -2.60 -9.11 13.54
CA VAL A 231 -1.49 -10.04 13.32
C VAL A 231 -0.37 -9.32 12.61
N ALA A 232 0.82 -9.37 13.18
CA ALA A 232 2.05 -8.92 12.59
C ALA A 232 2.82 -10.10 11.97
N PHE A 233 3.51 -9.86 10.86
CA PHE A 233 4.51 -10.78 10.31
C PHE A 233 5.87 -10.10 10.26
N ASP A 234 6.89 -10.77 10.78
CA ASP A 234 8.28 -10.34 10.72
C ASP A 234 8.97 -10.98 9.51
N PHE A 235 9.47 -10.17 8.59
CA PHE A 235 10.20 -10.69 7.42
C PHE A 235 11.60 -11.23 7.76
N ALA A 236 12.18 -10.84 8.89
CA ALA A 236 13.50 -11.29 9.33
C ALA A 236 13.46 -12.67 9.98
N THR A 237 12.53 -12.88 10.91
CA THR A 237 12.35 -14.19 11.57
C THR A 237 11.40 -15.11 10.82
N GLU A 238 10.59 -14.56 9.91
CA GLU A 238 9.52 -15.26 9.19
C GLU A 238 8.42 -15.83 10.12
N GLU A 239 8.17 -15.14 11.23
CA GLU A 239 7.19 -15.53 12.23
C GLU A 239 5.98 -14.58 12.29
N PHE A 240 4.85 -15.13 12.75
CA PHE A 240 3.64 -14.37 13.04
C PHE A 240 3.55 -14.04 14.52
N HIS A 241 3.11 -12.82 14.83
CA HIS A 241 2.90 -12.35 16.19
C HIS A 241 1.51 -11.74 16.34
N GLU A 242 0.86 -11.96 17.48
CA GLU A 242 -0.34 -11.22 17.85
C GLU A 242 0.07 -9.87 18.45
N VAL A 243 -0.57 -8.81 17.97
CA VAL A 243 -0.38 -7.43 18.42
C VAL A 243 -1.71 -6.95 19.02
N PRO A 244 -1.69 -6.30 20.19
CA PRO A 244 -2.91 -5.84 20.84
C PRO A 244 -3.58 -4.76 20.00
N TYR A 245 -4.91 -4.79 19.95
CA TYR A 245 -5.75 -3.78 19.34
C TYR A 245 -6.26 -2.77 20.40
N PRO A 246 -6.87 -1.63 19.99
CA PRO A 246 -7.45 -0.68 20.92
C PRO A 246 -8.58 -1.29 21.77
N SER A 247 -8.36 -1.49 23.07
CA SER A 247 -9.31 -2.11 24.00
C SER A 247 -10.37 -1.13 24.53
N CYS A 248 -10.99 -0.32 23.66
CA CYS A 248 -11.98 0.68 24.06
C CYS A 248 -13.43 0.22 23.75
N PRO A 249 -14.42 0.48 24.62
CA PRO A 249 -15.82 0.15 24.36
C PRO A 249 -16.40 0.83 23.11
N SER A 250 -15.89 2.00 22.73
CA SER A 250 -16.37 2.73 21.54
C SER A 250 -15.78 2.20 20.23
N PHE A 251 -14.72 1.38 20.29
CA PHE A 251 -14.05 0.89 19.09
C PHE A 251 -14.82 -0.28 18.49
N SER A 252 -15.33 -0.09 17.27
CA SER A 252 -16.06 -1.14 16.57
C SER A 252 -15.11 -2.19 16.03
N ARG A 253 -15.13 -3.29 16.75
CA ARG A 253 -14.43 -4.55 16.47
C ARG A 253 -14.57 -5.05 15.03
N ASN A 254 -15.69 -4.79 14.36
CA ASN A 254 -16.01 -5.39 13.06
C ASN A 254 -15.61 -4.55 11.84
N MET A 255 -15.17 -3.29 12.01
CA MET A 255 -14.99 -2.39 10.86
C MET A 255 -13.81 -1.44 10.99
N TYR A 256 -12.61 -1.95 11.30
CA TYR A 256 -11.37 -1.14 11.37
C TYR A 256 -10.34 -1.48 10.29
N SER A 257 -9.47 -0.54 9.95
CA SER A 257 -8.38 -0.71 8.99
C SER A 257 -7.08 -0.22 9.62
N LEU A 258 -5.95 -0.69 9.13
CA LEU A 258 -4.65 -0.28 9.63
C LEU A 258 -3.98 0.70 8.66
N VAL A 259 -3.26 1.66 9.22
CA VAL A 259 -2.46 2.63 8.47
C VAL A 259 -1.23 3.00 9.30
N GLU A 260 -0.14 3.35 8.61
CA GLU A 260 1.06 3.91 9.24
C GLU A 260 0.96 5.44 9.21
N LEU A 261 1.06 6.09 10.37
CA LEU A 261 1.11 7.55 10.48
C LEU A 261 2.29 7.96 11.36
N GLY A 262 3.26 8.67 10.78
CA GLY A 262 4.41 9.22 11.51
C GLY A 262 5.28 8.15 12.18
N GLY A 263 5.44 7.00 11.54
CA GLY A 263 6.16 5.83 12.04
C GLY A 263 5.39 4.98 13.03
N ARG A 264 4.10 5.24 13.27
CA ARG A 264 3.29 4.53 14.27
C ARG A 264 2.15 3.75 13.63
N LEU A 265 1.85 2.60 14.24
CA LEU A 265 0.71 1.77 13.86
C LEU A 265 -0.57 2.44 14.33
N CYS A 266 -1.48 2.67 13.40
CA CYS A 266 -2.76 3.30 13.65
C CYS A 266 -3.92 2.40 13.21
N ALA A 267 -4.99 2.41 13.99
CA ALA A 267 -6.24 1.74 13.67
C ALA A 267 -7.32 2.79 13.41
N VAL A 268 -7.87 2.77 12.20
CA VAL A 268 -8.97 3.66 11.79
C VAL A 268 -10.28 2.92 12.00
N ASP A 269 -11.15 3.44 12.85
CA ASP A 269 -12.49 2.92 13.08
C ASP A 269 -13.49 3.55 12.11
N HIS A 270 -14.22 2.71 11.39
CA HIS A 270 -15.18 3.13 10.38
C HIS A 270 -16.61 2.79 10.74
N SER A 271 -16.91 2.49 12.00
CA SER A 271 -18.31 2.30 12.43
C SER A 271 -19.21 3.52 12.20
N TYR A 272 -18.64 4.69 11.85
CA TYR A 272 -19.34 5.94 11.61
C TYR A 272 -20.33 6.28 12.74
N CYS A 273 -20.01 5.89 13.99
CA CYS A 273 -20.81 6.29 15.13
C CYS A 273 -20.82 7.83 15.17
N ASN A 274 -22.00 8.42 14.93
CA ASN A 274 -22.21 9.88 14.83
C ASN A 274 -21.54 10.58 13.63
N GLY A 275 -21.26 9.85 12.54
CA GLY A 275 -20.71 10.43 11.30
C GLY A 275 -19.23 10.83 11.38
N LYS A 276 -18.49 10.30 12.37
CA LYS A 276 -17.07 10.60 12.57
C LYS A 276 -16.22 9.36 12.33
N VAL A 277 -14.98 9.58 11.90
CA VAL A 277 -13.95 8.55 11.79
C VAL A 277 -12.94 8.76 12.92
N GLU A 278 -12.74 7.74 13.74
CA GLU A 278 -11.78 7.78 14.84
C GLU A 278 -10.48 7.11 14.44
N VAL A 279 -9.35 7.77 14.68
CA VAL A 279 -8.02 7.20 14.44
C VAL A 279 -7.33 7.00 15.77
N TRP A 280 -7.08 5.74 16.08
CA TRP A 280 -6.36 5.29 17.26
C TRP A 280 -4.89 5.10 16.90
N VAL A 281 -3.98 5.55 17.76
CA VAL A 281 -2.53 5.51 17.56
C VAL A 281 -1.89 4.70 18.68
N MET A 282 -1.06 3.72 18.32
CA MET A 282 -0.25 2.97 19.28
C MET A 282 0.99 3.80 19.61
N LYS A 283 1.04 4.40 20.80
CA LYS A 283 2.16 5.27 21.22
C LYS A 283 3.42 4.46 21.48
N GLU A 284 3.28 3.28 22.07
CA GLU A 284 4.37 2.37 22.35
C GLU A 284 4.09 1.02 21.66
N TYR A 285 5.04 0.57 20.84
CA TYR A 285 4.83 -0.61 20.01
C TYR A 285 4.55 -1.86 20.87
N ASN A 286 3.51 -2.60 20.49
CA ASN A 286 3.06 -3.82 21.17
C ASN A 286 2.60 -3.63 22.63
N VAL A 287 2.31 -2.40 23.07
CA VAL A 287 1.78 -2.10 24.41
C VAL A 287 0.30 -1.75 24.32
N ALA A 288 -0.56 -2.64 24.82
CA ALA A 288 -2.02 -2.52 24.71
C ALA A 288 -2.58 -1.22 25.32
N SER A 289 -2.06 -0.80 26.49
CA SER A 289 -2.49 0.42 27.17
C SER A 289 -1.99 1.71 26.51
N SER A 290 -1.12 1.61 25.49
CA SER A 290 -0.56 2.77 24.80
C SER A 290 -1.44 3.28 23.65
N TRP A 291 -2.51 2.55 23.31
CA TRP A 291 -3.47 2.99 22.31
C TRP A 291 -4.24 4.21 22.84
N SER A 292 -4.12 5.33 22.13
CA SER A 292 -4.91 6.53 22.38
C SER A 292 -5.66 6.97 21.13
N LYS A 293 -6.83 7.57 21.33
CA LYS A 293 -7.60 8.22 20.27
C LYS A 293 -6.99 9.60 20.05
N ASP A 294 -6.15 9.71 19.03
CA ASP A 294 -5.43 10.96 18.74
C ASP A 294 -6.20 11.85 17.76
N TYR A 295 -6.96 11.26 16.84
CA TYR A 295 -7.66 12.02 15.80
C TYR A 295 -9.13 11.64 15.73
N ILE A 296 -9.98 12.66 15.56
CA ILE A 296 -11.42 12.53 15.36
C ILE A 296 -11.77 13.31 14.11
N VAL A 297 -11.83 12.62 12.97
CA VAL A 297 -12.15 13.24 11.69
C VAL A 297 -13.68 13.42 11.62
N GLY A 298 -14.11 14.67 11.50
CA GLY A 298 -15.53 15.02 11.36
C GLY A 298 -16.14 14.56 10.03
N ALA A 299 -17.45 14.70 9.90
CA ALA A 299 -18.13 14.48 8.63
C ALA A 299 -17.71 15.56 7.63
N HIS A 300 -17.28 15.16 6.44
CA HIS A 300 -16.88 16.05 5.36
C HIS A 300 -17.28 15.48 4.00
N ALA A 301 -17.62 16.38 3.07
CA ALA A 301 -17.98 16.03 1.70
C ALA A 301 -17.19 16.93 0.74
N PRO A 302 -16.08 16.43 0.15
CA PRO A 302 -15.23 17.23 -0.71
C PRO A 302 -15.94 17.71 -1.99
N VAL A 303 -15.54 18.87 -2.51
CA VAL A 303 -16.14 19.53 -3.69
C VAL A 303 -16.13 18.67 -4.98
N GLY A 304 -15.29 17.64 -5.07
CA GLY A 304 -15.20 16.72 -6.22
C GLY A 304 -16.01 15.41 -6.13
N LEU A 305 -16.75 15.21 -5.04
CA LEU A 305 -17.40 13.93 -4.75
C LEU A 305 -18.73 13.79 -5.49
N ASN A 306 -18.88 12.74 -6.31
CA ASN A 306 -20.10 12.46 -7.07
C ASN A 306 -20.73 11.12 -6.62
N LEU A 307 -21.78 11.25 -5.80
CA LEU A 307 -22.54 10.13 -5.23
C LEU A 307 -23.37 9.33 -6.25
N GLY A 308 -23.51 9.82 -7.50
CA GLY A 308 -24.31 9.20 -8.55
C GLY A 308 -23.53 8.35 -9.55
N LEU A 309 -22.23 8.10 -9.32
CA LEU A 309 -21.39 7.37 -10.28
C LEU A 309 -21.70 5.87 -10.33
N ASN A 310 -21.90 5.35 -11.54
CA ASN A 310 -22.03 3.92 -11.80
C ASN A 310 -20.65 3.25 -11.79
N LEU A 311 -20.38 2.48 -10.73
CA LEU A 311 -19.15 1.70 -10.57
C LEU A 311 -19.19 0.40 -11.39
N SER A 312 -18.02 -0.05 -11.85
CA SER A 312 -17.84 -1.41 -12.40
C SER A 312 -18.25 -2.45 -11.35
N ASP A 313 -18.69 -3.64 -11.77
CA ASP A 313 -19.05 -4.71 -10.81
C ASP A 313 -17.86 -5.14 -9.94
N ARG A 314 -16.63 -5.04 -10.44
CA ARG A 314 -15.40 -5.31 -9.71
C ARG A 314 -15.16 -4.26 -8.63
N MET A 315 -15.26 -2.98 -8.98
CA MET A 315 -15.21 -1.89 -8.01
C MET A 315 -16.37 -1.99 -7.02
N ARG A 316 -17.56 -2.41 -7.44
CA ARG A 316 -18.73 -2.56 -6.56
C ARG A 316 -18.54 -3.68 -5.53
N ASN A 317 -17.99 -4.82 -5.95
CA ASN A 317 -17.65 -5.92 -5.05
C ASN A 317 -16.55 -5.52 -4.05
N LYS A 318 -15.57 -4.73 -4.51
CA LYS A 318 -14.58 -4.07 -3.64
C LYS A 318 -15.25 -3.04 -2.71
N TRP A 319 -16.16 -2.22 -3.22
CA TRP A 319 -16.88 -1.16 -2.51
C TRP A 319 -17.67 -1.68 -1.31
N PHE A 320 -18.28 -2.86 -1.40
CA PHE A 320 -18.95 -3.49 -0.24
C PHE A 320 -17.97 -3.97 0.85
N SER A 321 -16.69 -4.12 0.52
CA SER A 321 -15.63 -4.49 1.46
C SER A 321 -14.74 -3.32 1.90
N LEU A 322 -14.80 -2.19 1.18
CA LEU A 322 -13.88 -1.06 1.31
C LEU A 322 -14.63 0.20 1.74
N LYS A 323 -13.91 1.07 2.45
CA LYS A 323 -14.51 2.03 3.37
C LYS A 323 -14.62 3.38 2.69
N TYR A 324 -15.75 4.06 2.90
CA TYR A 324 -16.06 5.30 2.20
C TYR A 324 -15.03 6.42 2.45
N VAL A 325 -14.49 6.48 3.66
CA VAL A 325 -13.38 7.36 4.05
C VAL A 325 -12.15 6.50 4.29
N GLN A 326 -11.00 6.87 3.73
CA GLN A 326 -9.73 6.19 3.97
C GLN A 326 -8.64 7.21 4.33
N VAL A 327 -8.10 7.09 5.55
CA VAL A 327 -6.92 7.86 5.96
C VAL A 327 -5.69 7.23 5.27
N LEU A 328 -4.95 8.04 4.52
CA LEU A 328 -3.85 7.57 3.69
C LEU A 328 -2.49 7.74 4.37
N CYS A 329 -2.17 8.97 4.80
CA CYS A 329 -0.89 9.29 5.44
C CYS A 329 -0.96 10.58 6.25
N LEU A 330 0.07 10.80 7.08
CA LEU A 330 0.34 12.06 7.76
C LEU A 330 1.29 12.89 6.89
N MET A 331 0.87 14.10 6.52
CA MET A 331 1.68 15.03 5.75
C MET A 331 2.72 15.72 6.64
N LYS A 332 3.76 16.32 6.04
CA LYS A 332 4.75 17.09 6.81
C LYS A 332 4.16 18.24 7.60
N THR A 333 3.07 18.83 7.10
CA THR A 333 2.35 19.93 7.74
C THR A 333 1.68 19.51 9.04
N GLY A 334 1.54 18.19 9.30
CA GLY A 334 0.73 17.65 10.41
C GLY A 334 -0.70 17.31 9.99
N GLU A 335 -1.13 17.71 8.79
CA GLU A 335 -2.44 17.36 8.24
C GLU A 335 -2.53 15.87 7.88
N LEU A 336 -3.70 15.27 8.09
CA LEU A 336 -4.03 13.95 7.59
C LEU A 336 -4.52 14.05 6.14
N LEU A 337 -3.91 13.30 5.23
CA LEU A 337 -4.42 13.14 3.88
C LEU A 337 -5.46 12.02 3.83
N ILE A 338 -6.65 12.34 3.33
CA ILE A 338 -7.81 11.45 3.38
C ILE A 338 -8.42 11.31 1.99
N GLU A 339 -8.70 10.07 1.58
CA GLU A 339 -9.49 9.74 0.38
C GLU A 339 -10.96 9.58 0.75
N TYR A 340 -11.84 10.17 -0.07
CA TYR A 340 -13.29 10.08 0.05
C TYR A 340 -13.90 9.44 -1.19
N GLY A 341 -14.67 8.38 -0.96
CA GLY A 341 -15.49 7.72 -1.96
C GLY A 341 -14.71 7.27 -3.20
N ARG A 342 -13.39 7.08 -3.10
CA ARG A 342 -12.50 6.74 -4.22
C ARG A 342 -12.50 7.76 -5.35
N GLN A 343 -12.76 9.02 -5.03
CA GLN A 343 -13.04 10.07 -6.01
C GLN A 343 -12.33 11.39 -5.70
N ALA A 344 -12.18 11.70 -4.43
CA ALA A 344 -11.67 12.99 -3.98
C ALA A 344 -10.72 12.84 -2.82
N PHE A 345 -9.88 13.86 -2.64
CA PHE A 345 -8.97 13.98 -1.51
C PHE A 345 -9.27 15.24 -0.71
N ALA A 346 -9.06 15.17 0.60
CA ALA A 346 -8.98 16.34 1.46
C ALA A 346 -7.85 16.17 2.48
N CYS A 347 -7.24 17.28 2.84
CA CYS A 347 -6.38 17.40 4.00
C CYS A 347 -7.24 17.77 5.21
N TYR A 348 -7.04 17.09 6.34
CA TYR A 348 -7.66 17.41 7.61
C TYR A 348 -6.60 17.90 8.58
N ASP A 349 -6.75 19.12 9.08
CA ASP A 349 -5.92 19.67 10.14
C ASP A 349 -6.46 19.20 11.50
N PRO A 350 -5.70 18.39 12.26
CA PRO A 350 -6.16 17.91 13.55
C PRO A 350 -6.10 18.96 14.67
N GLU A 351 -5.34 20.04 14.51
CA GLU A 351 -5.23 21.11 15.52
C GLU A 351 -6.42 22.06 15.43
N GLU A 352 -6.74 22.52 14.22
CA GLU A 352 -7.85 23.44 13.96
C GLU A 352 -9.18 22.72 13.69
N ALA A 353 -9.15 21.40 13.49
CA ALA A 353 -10.28 20.58 13.09
C ALA A 353 -10.95 21.02 11.76
N GLU A 354 -10.15 21.59 10.85
CA GLU A 354 -10.59 22.10 9.56
C GLU A 354 -10.24 21.17 8.40
N PHE A 355 -11.02 21.26 7.32
CA PHE A 355 -10.77 20.54 6.08
C PHE A 355 -10.32 21.49 4.98
N ARG A 356 -9.34 21.04 4.20
CA ARG A 356 -8.91 21.66 2.97
C ARG A 356 -9.02 20.67 1.82
N ASP A 357 -9.93 20.94 0.89
CA ASP A 357 -10.11 20.12 -0.29
C ASP A 357 -8.93 20.23 -1.25
N LEU A 358 -8.47 19.08 -1.75
CA LEU A 358 -7.47 19.01 -2.80
C LEU A 358 -8.18 18.86 -4.15
N ASN A 359 -8.35 19.99 -4.84
CA ASN A 359 -8.97 20.04 -6.16
C ASN A 359 -7.97 19.67 -7.25
N ILE A 360 -7.70 18.38 -7.36
CA ILE A 360 -6.77 17.82 -8.35
C ILE A 360 -7.52 17.65 -9.68
N HIS A 361 -7.17 18.46 -10.67
CA HIS A 361 -7.77 18.37 -12.01
C HIS A 361 -7.28 17.12 -12.74
N GLY A 362 -8.20 16.44 -13.45
CA GLY A 362 -7.86 15.26 -14.27
C GLY A 362 -7.75 13.95 -13.49
N LEU A 363 -8.28 13.90 -12.26
CA LEU A 363 -8.44 12.63 -11.54
C LEU A 363 -9.32 11.64 -12.34
N PRO A 364 -9.03 10.33 -12.26
CA PRO A 364 -9.98 9.32 -12.72
C PRO A 364 -11.31 9.44 -11.98
N ASN A 365 -12.41 9.06 -12.64
CA ASN A 365 -13.75 9.07 -12.02
C ASN A 365 -13.87 8.16 -10.79
N CYS A 366 -13.02 7.14 -10.69
CA CYS A 366 -12.91 6.31 -9.50
C CYS A 366 -11.51 5.67 -9.45
N PHE A 367 -10.92 5.59 -8.27
CA PHE A 367 -9.56 5.07 -8.09
C PHE A 367 -9.32 4.45 -6.71
N GLU A 368 -8.31 3.60 -6.60
CA GLU A 368 -7.70 3.21 -5.33
C GLU A 368 -6.36 3.94 -5.18
N SER A 369 -6.13 4.55 -4.01
CA SER A 369 -4.86 5.25 -3.75
C SER A 369 -3.89 4.40 -2.94
N VAL A 370 -2.63 4.49 -3.33
CA VAL A 370 -1.50 3.89 -2.61
C VAL A 370 -0.45 4.95 -2.36
N VAL A 371 -0.07 5.09 -1.09
CA VAL A 371 0.99 5.99 -0.66
C VAL A 371 2.33 5.33 -0.93
N LEU A 372 3.22 6.05 -1.61
CA LEU A 372 4.55 5.57 -1.97
C LEU A 372 5.59 6.66 -1.76
N ARG A 373 6.77 6.25 -1.32
CA ARG A 373 7.97 7.09 -1.38
C ARG A 373 8.69 6.80 -2.67
N VAL A 374 9.28 7.83 -3.26
CA VAL A 374 10.06 7.67 -4.48
C VAL A 374 11.23 6.74 -4.24
N ASN A 375 11.40 5.76 -5.13
CA ASN A 375 12.54 4.87 -5.18
C ASN A 375 13.02 4.69 -6.62
N LEU A 376 14.28 5.03 -6.86
CA LEU A 376 14.94 4.93 -8.17
C LEU A 376 15.80 3.67 -8.33
N LEU A 377 15.86 2.82 -7.30
CA LEU A 377 16.58 1.54 -7.33
C LEU A 377 15.98 0.62 -8.40
N SER A 378 16.85 0.00 -9.20
CA SER A 378 16.45 -1.04 -10.15
C SER A 378 16.00 -2.29 -9.41
N LEU A 379 14.96 -2.95 -9.93
CA LEU A 379 14.52 -4.24 -9.40
C LEU A 379 15.54 -5.35 -9.66
N LYS A 380 16.39 -5.21 -10.68
CA LYS A 380 17.45 -6.19 -10.96
C LYS A 380 18.61 -6.03 -9.98
N ASP A 381 18.98 -4.80 -9.68
CA ASP A 381 20.05 -4.50 -8.72
C ASP A 381 19.62 -4.85 -7.29
N SER A 382 18.32 -4.73 -6.98
CA SER A 382 17.78 -5.09 -5.66
C SER A 382 17.79 -6.60 -5.37
N ILE A 383 17.93 -7.43 -6.40
CA ILE A 383 18.10 -8.89 -6.28
C ILE A 383 19.56 -9.25 -5.95
N GLN A 384 20.51 -8.40 -6.35
CA GLN A 384 21.95 -8.66 -6.24
C GLN A 384 22.61 -7.92 -5.07
N ILE A 385 21.87 -7.65 -3.99
CA ILE A 385 22.47 -7.05 -2.78
C ILE A 385 23.31 -8.12 -2.03
N GLU A 386 24.39 -8.58 -2.67
CA GLU A 386 25.57 -9.07 -1.99
C GLU A 386 26.43 -7.83 -1.71
N ILE A 387 26.48 -7.39 -0.44
CA ILE A 387 27.44 -6.39 0.02
C ILE A 387 28.64 -7.12 0.61
#